data_AF-W4VPX2-F1
#
_entry.id   AF-W4VPX2-F1
#
_cell.length_a   1.000
_cell.length_b   1.000
_cell.length_c   1.000
_cell.angle_alpha   90.00
_cell.angle_beta   90.00
_cell.angle_gamma   90.00
#
_symmetry.space_group_name_H-M   'P 1'
#
loop_
_entity.id
_entity.type
_entity.pdbx_description
1 polymer ?
#
loop_
_entity_poly.entity_id
_entity_poly.type
_entity_poly.pdbx_seq_one_letter_code
_entity_poly.pdbx_strand_id
1 'polypeptide(L)'
;MDGFNEQFLISVVIILIGYLLKRNNLVKEKDGEAVARIVFNLTLPCLIVVTFSDISFSPSLFYLVIIAFVFGLINGGLGLFIFRKHPNTTKGTFGMMVPGLNIGLFAYPLVEGLFGFEGLQYFGMFDVGNAFIVFGLSYIIAGGVQWK
;
A
#
# COMPACT_ATOMS: atom_id res chain seq x y z
N MET A 1 17.87 20.37 -7.06
CA MET A 1 16.69 19.82 -6.36
C MET A 1 15.78 19.34 -7.46
N ASP A 2 15.98 18.11 -7.89
CA ASP A 2 15.04 17.44 -8.77
C ASP A 2 13.69 17.45 -8.04
N GLY A 3 12.68 18.05 -8.66
CA GLY A 3 11.45 18.43 -7.96
C GLY A 3 10.58 17.24 -7.60
N PHE A 4 9.57 17.46 -6.74
CA PHE A 4 8.49 16.48 -6.48
C PHE A 4 7.89 15.92 -7.79
N ASN A 5 7.64 16.81 -8.75
CA ASN A 5 7.09 16.45 -10.05
C ASN A 5 8.01 15.53 -10.85
N GLU A 6 9.33 15.69 -10.72
CA GLU A 6 10.31 14.90 -11.46
C GLU A 6 10.37 13.46 -10.94
N GLN A 7 10.49 13.27 -9.63
CA GLN A 7 10.46 11.95 -9.00
C GLN A 7 9.15 11.21 -9.27
N PHE A 8 8.04 11.93 -9.27
CA PHE A 8 6.75 11.36 -9.66
C PHE A 8 6.74 10.93 -11.13
N LEU A 9 7.22 11.79 -12.05
CA LEU A 9 7.32 11.47 -13.47
C LEU A 9 8.25 10.27 -13.73
N ILE A 10 9.41 10.21 -13.08
CA ILE A 10 10.35 9.08 -13.17
C ILE A 10 9.63 7.78 -12.79
N SER A 11 8.85 7.78 -11.71
CA SER A 11 8.13 6.60 -11.25
C SER A 11 7.07 6.14 -12.25
N VAL A 12 6.32 7.08 -12.85
CA VAL A 12 5.36 6.77 -13.93
C VAL A 12 6.09 6.21 -15.16
N VAL A 13 7.25 6.78 -15.53
CA VAL A 13 8.06 6.30 -16.64
C VAL A 13 8.58 4.89 -16.40
N ILE A 14 9.03 4.56 -15.18
CA ILE A 14 9.46 3.19 -14.82
C ILE A 14 8.32 2.19 -15.00
N ILE A 15 7.11 2.53 -14.54
CA ILE A 15 5.91 1.68 -14.72
C ILE A 15 5.61 1.49 -16.21
N LEU A 16 5.66 2.56 -17.00
CA LEU A 16 5.44 2.51 -18.45
C LEU A 16 6.47 1.64 -19.16
N ILE A 17 7.75 1.75 -18.80
CA ILE A 17 8.82 0.90 -19.35
C ILE A 17 8.52 -0.57 -19.04
N GLY A 18 8.21 -0.90 -17.77
CA GLY A 18 7.86 -2.27 -17.39
C GLY A 18 6.68 -2.82 -18.19
N TYR A 19 5.64 -2.00 -18.41
CA TYR A 19 4.50 -2.36 -19.25
C TYR A 19 4.89 -2.59 -20.72
N LEU A 20 5.69 -1.71 -21.31
CA LEU A 20 6.15 -1.83 -22.71
C LEU A 20 7.04 -3.07 -22.91
N LEU A 21 7.93 -3.36 -21.96
CA LEU A 21 8.76 -4.56 -21.97
C LEU A 21 7.90 -5.84 -21.91
N LYS A 22 6.86 -5.86 -21.04
CA LYS A 22 5.87 -6.96 -20.99
C LYS A 22 5.14 -7.08 -22.32
N ARG A 23 4.64 -5.98 -22.88
CA ARG A 23 3.88 -5.95 -24.14
C ARG A 23 4.69 -6.46 -25.33
N ASN A 24 5.99 -6.19 -25.36
CA ASN A 24 6.90 -6.63 -26.41
C ASN A 24 7.43 -8.06 -26.19
N ASN A 25 6.94 -8.79 -25.19
CA ASN A 25 7.39 -10.13 -24.80
C ASN A 25 8.87 -10.24 -24.43
N LEU A 26 9.52 -9.13 -24.11
CA LEU A 26 10.91 -9.11 -23.61
C LEU A 26 10.98 -9.60 -22.15
N VAL A 27 9.94 -9.30 -21.38
CA VAL A 27 9.77 -9.77 -19.99
C VAL A 27 8.43 -10.49 -19.90
N LYS A 28 8.41 -11.67 -19.29
CA LYS A 28 7.18 -12.44 -19.06
C LYS A 28 6.65 -12.19 -17.65
N GLU A 29 5.37 -12.50 -17.46
CA GLU A 29 4.72 -12.38 -16.15
C GLU A 29 5.42 -13.23 -15.07
N LYS A 30 5.89 -14.41 -15.45
CA LYS A 30 6.69 -15.30 -14.60
C LYS A 30 8.00 -14.68 -14.11
N ASP A 31 8.62 -13.83 -14.93
CA ASP A 31 9.86 -13.14 -14.56
C ASP A 31 9.56 -12.07 -13.49
N GLY A 32 8.43 -11.36 -13.65
CA GLY A 32 7.90 -10.44 -12.64
C GLY A 32 7.56 -11.14 -11.33
N GLU A 33 6.96 -12.33 -11.37
CA GLU A 33 6.70 -13.14 -10.17
C GLU A 33 7.98 -13.51 -9.42
N ALA A 34 9.05 -13.89 -10.14
CA ALA A 34 10.32 -14.22 -9.52
C ALA A 34 10.92 -13.02 -8.77
N VAL A 35 10.89 -11.84 -9.38
CA VAL A 35 11.32 -10.58 -8.74
C VAL A 35 10.43 -10.26 -7.55
N ALA A 36 9.11 -10.35 -7.69
CA ALA A 36 8.16 -10.09 -6.62
C ALA A 36 8.42 -10.99 -5.40
N ARG A 37 8.74 -12.28 -5.60
CA ARG A 37 9.09 -13.19 -4.50
C ARG A 37 10.31 -12.71 -3.73
N ILE A 38 11.34 -12.21 -4.41
CA ILE A 38 12.52 -11.64 -3.75
C ILE A 38 12.11 -10.40 -2.96
N VAL A 39 11.29 -9.54 -3.56
CA VAL A 39 10.83 -8.31 -2.91
C VAL A 39 10.05 -8.61 -1.63
N PHE A 40 9.03 -9.48 -1.71
CA PHE A 40 8.18 -9.79 -0.57
C PHE A 40 8.88 -10.55 0.55
N ASN A 41 9.78 -11.48 0.22
CA ASN A 41 10.36 -12.39 1.21
C ASN A 41 11.69 -11.91 1.79
N LEU A 42 12.37 -10.97 1.13
CA LEU A 42 13.68 -10.51 1.55
C LEU A 42 13.77 -8.99 1.64
N THR A 43 13.63 -8.29 0.52
CA THR A 43 13.98 -6.86 0.51
C THR A 43 12.98 -6.01 1.29
N LEU A 44 11.68 -6.29 1.19
CA LEU A 44 10.65 -5.55 1.92
C LEU A 44 10.75 -5.77 3.44
N PRO A 45 10.88 -7.02 3.96
CA PRO A 45 11.16 -7.23 5.38
C PRO A 45 12.43 -6.52 5.87
N CYS A 46 13.52 -6.60 5.11
CA CYS A 46 14.76 -5.89 5.45
C CYS A 46 14.56 -4.37 5.48
N LEU A 47 13.85 -3.81 4.50
CA LEU A 47 13.53 -2.39 4.43
C LEU A 47 12.73 -1.94 5.65
N ILE A 48 11.71 -2.71 6.04
CA ILE A 48 10.93 -2.45 7.26
C ILE A 48 11.87 -2.43 8.47
N VAL A 49 12.68 -3.47 8.68
CA VAL A 49 13.61 -3.53 9.84
C VAL A 49 14.53 -2.32 9.91
N VAL A 50 15.15 -1.94 8.79
CA VAL A 50 16.09 -0.80 8.74
C VAL A 50 15.34 0.54 8.92
N THR A 51 14.14 0.67 8.36
CA THR A 51 13.33 1.88 8.53
C THR A 51 12.96 2.09 9.99
N PHE A 52 12.62 1.02 10.73
CA PHE A 52 12.22 1.09 12.13
C PHE A 52 13.39 1.12 13.12
N SER A 53 14.58 0.61 12.78
CA SER A 53 15.74 0.63 13.67
C SER A 53 16.24 2.04 14.00
N ASP A 54 16.06 2.96 13.06
CA ASP A 54 16.55 4.34 13.17
C ASP A 54 15.47 5.32 13.67
N ILE A 55 14.29 4.83 14.09
CA ILE A 55 13.20 5.70 14.57
C ILE A 55 13.45 6.07 16.03
N SER A 56 13.66 7.37 16.27
CA SER A 56 13.43 7.94 17.59
C SER A 56 11.92 8.06 17.83
N PHE A 57 11.33 7.09 18.54
CA PHE A 57 9.89 7.07 18.83
C PHE A 57 9.47 8.32 19.61
N SER A 58 8.96 9.32 18.89
CA SER A 58 8.27 10.45 19.48
C SER A 58 6.77 10.12 19.59
N PRO A 59 6.08 10.52 20.68
CA PRO A 59 4.65 10.30 20.83
C PRO A 59 3.80 10.85 19.67
N SER A 60 4.30 11.85 18.94
CA SER A 60 3.61 12.42 17.77
C SER A 60 3.51 11.45 16.59
N LEU A 61 4.42 10.50 16.43
CA LEU A 61 4.34 9.49 15.37
C LEU A 61 3.13 8.57 15.52
N PHE A 62 2.63 8.38 16.75
CA PHE A 62 1.45 7.56 17.00
C PHE A 62 0.17 8.18 16.41
N TYR A 63 0.14 9.50 16.20
CA TYR A 63 -1.00 10.12 15.50
C TYR A 63 -1.16 9.59 14.08
N LEU A 64 -0.06 9.23 13.39
CA LEU A 64 -0.13 8.68 12.03
C LEU A 64 -0.81 7.31 12.01
N VAL A 65 -0.59 6.48 13.03
CA VAL A 65 -1.28 5.19 13.19
C VAL A 65 -2.79 5.40 13.32
N ILE A 66 -3.19 6.34 14.19
CA ILE A 66 -4.61 6.66 14.41
C ILE A 66 -5.23 7.24 13.14
N ILE A 67 -4.55 8.16 12.46
CA ILE A 67 -5.02 8.77 11.21
C ILE A 67 -5.22 7.70 10.13
N ALA A 68 -4.24 6.82 9.92
CA ALA A 68 -4.34 5.73 8.94
C ALA A 68 -5.52 4.81 9.25
N PHE A 69 -5.69 4.45 10.52
CA PHE A 69 -6.79 3.61 10.97
C PHE A 69 -8.16 4.27 10.73
N VAL A 70 -8.34 5.52 11.17
CA VAL A 70 -9.59 6.26 10.96
C VAL A 70 -9.88 6.47 9.48
N PHE A 71 -8.85 6.82 8.69
CA PHE A 71 -8.96 6.96 7.24
C PHE A 71 -9.43 5.65 6.60
N GLY A 72 -8.84 4.51 6.98
CA GLY A 72 -9.27 3.20 6.48
C GLY A 72 -10.70 2.84 6.89
N LEU A 73 -11.12 3.14 8.12
CA LEU A 73 -12.50 2.93 8.56
C LEU A 73 -13.50 3.76 7.74
N ILE A 74 -13.20 5.03 7.50
CA ILE A 74 -14.02 5.93 6.69
C ILE A 74 -14.13 5.38 5.26
N ASN A 75 -13.01 5.02 4.65
CA ASN A 75 -12.98 4.48 3.29
C ASN A 75 -13.72 3.14 3.19
N GLY A 76 -13.61 2.28 4.20
CA GLY A 76 -14.33 1.01 4.24
C GLY A 76 -15.84 1.22 4.34
N GLY A 77 -16.27 2.16 5.19
CA GLY A 77 -17.66 2.59 5.28
C GLY A 77 -18.19 3.18 3.96
N LEU A 78 -17.41 4.05 3.33
CA LEU A 78 -17.74 4.63 2.02
C LEU A 78 -17.82 3.55 0.93
N GLY A 79 -16.88 2.63 0.89
CA GLY A 79 -16.91 1.49 -0.04
C GLY A 79 -18.19 0.68 0.12
N LEU A 80 -18.54 0.28 1.34
CA LEU A 80 -19.77 -0.47 1.60
C LEU A 80 -21.04 0.33 1.26
N PHE A 81 -21.02 1.65 1.46
CA PHE A 81 -22.14 2.52 1.14
C PHE A 81 -22.33 2.73 -0.37
N ILE A 82 -21.24 3.01 -1.10
CA ILE A 82 -21.27 3.20 -2.56
C ILE A 82 -21.71 1.91 -3.26
N PHE A 83 -21.16 0.77 -2.84
CA PHE A 83 -21.46 -0.53 -3.44
C PHE A 83 -22.68 -1.22 -2.81
N ARG A 84 -23.47 -0.55 -1.96
CA ARG A 84 -24.60 -1.18 -1.23
C ARG A 84 -25.69 -1.80 -2.11
N LYS A 85 -25.84 -1.32 -3.35
CA LYS A 85 -26.85 -1.80 -4.32
C LYS A 85 -26.33 -2.92 -5.23
N HIS A 86 -25.04 -3.26 -5.12
CA HIS A 86 -24.43 -4.32 -5.93
C HIS A 86 -24.56 -5.67 -5.22
N PRO A 87 -24.36 -6.79 -5.96
CA PRO A 87 -24.31 -8.12 -5.35
C PRO A 87 -23.30 -8.19 -4.20
N ASN A 88 -23.57 -9.05 -3.23
CA ASN A 88 -22.73 -9.19 -2.02
C ASN A 88 -21.27 -9.52 -2.33
N THR A 89 -21.01 -10.26 -3.41
CA THR A 89 -19.65 -10.54 -3.92
C THR A 89 -18.91 -9.25 -4.30
N THR A 90 -19.51 -8.40 -5.13
CA THR A 90 -18.96 -7.11 -5.53
C THR A 90 -18.83 -6.17 -4.35
N LYS A 91 -19.88 -6.02 -3.55
CA LYS A 91 -19.91 -5.15 -2.37
C LYS A 91 -18.83 -5.53 -1.36
N GLY A 92 -18.68 -6.82 -1.06
CA GLY A 92 -17.65 -7.32 -0.15
C GLY A 92 -16.25 -7.10 -0.71
N THR A 93 -16.02 -7.42 -1.99
CA THR A 93 -14.71 -7.25 -2.65
C THR A 93 -14.27 -5.79 -2.61
N PHE A 94 -15.10 -4.86 -3.06
CA PHE A 94 -14.75 -3.44 -3.02
C PHE A 94 -14.71 -2.88 -1.59
N GLY A 95 -15.56 -3.37 -0.69
CA GLY A 95 -15.49 -3.03 0.73
C GLY A 95 -14.17 -3.40 1.39
N MET A 96 -13.46 -4.42 0.89
CA MET A 96 -12.13 -4.82 1.34
C MET A 96 -11.00 -4.09 0.60
N MET A 97 -11.14 -3.87 -0.71
CA MET A 97 -10.07 -3.28 -1.53
C MET A 97 -9.95 -1.76 -1.38
N VAL A 98 -11.05 -1.03 -1.18
CA VAL A 98 -11.05 0.43 -1.06
C VAL A 98 -10.29 0.96 0.18
N PRO A 99 -10.44 0.37 1.38
CA PRO A 99 -9.78 0.92 2.57
C PRO A 99 -8.30 0.52 2.73
N GLY A 100 -7.86 -0.57 2.09
CA GLY A 100 -6.49 -1.06 2.19
C GLY A 100 -5.54 -0.36 1.21
N LEU A 101 -4.43 0.18 1.70
CA LEU A 101 -3.43 0.84 0.88
C LEU A 101 -2.22 -0.06 0.66
N ASN A 102 -1.64 -0.03 -0.55
CA ASN A 102 -0.41 -0.76 -0.87
C ASN A 102 0.82 0.11 -0.55
N ILE A 103 1.11 0.27 0.74
CA ILE A 103 2.18 1.17 1.17
C ILE A 103 3.56 0.55 0.92
N GLY A 104 3.76 -0.72 1.30
CA GLY A 104 5.06 -1.36 1.21
C GLY A 104 5.65 -1.48 -0.21
N LEU A 105 4.85 -1.82 -1.22
CA LEU A 105 5.38 -1.98 -2.59
C LEU A 105 5.25 -0.74 -3.46
N PHE A 106 4.20 0.04 -3.27
CA PHE A 106 3.92 1.19 -4.13
C PHE A 106 4.34 2.51 -3.49
N ALA A 107 3.92 2.77 -2.25
CA ALA A 107 4.20 4.06 -1.63
C ALA A 107 5.65 4.21 -1.17
N TYR A 108 6.28 3.19 -0.58
CA TYR A 108 7.65 3.31 -0.07
C TYR A 108 8.67 3.76 -1.11
N PRO A 109 8.78 3.17 -2.32
CA PRO A 109 9.72 3.67 -3.33
C PRO A 109 9.47 5.12 -3.73
N LEU A 110 8.19 5.53 -3.82
CA LEU A 110 7.81 6.91 -4.13
C LEU A 110 8.18 7.87 -3.01
N VAL A 111 7.88 7.48 -1.77
CA VAL A 111 8.14 8.27 -0.58
C VAL A 111 9.64 8.44 -0.38
N GLU A 112 10.43 7.38 -0.56
CA GLU A 112 11.89 7.46 -0.51
C GLU A 112 12.43 8.42 -1.58
N GLY A 113 11.95 8.32 -2.83
CA GLY A 113 12.38 9.22 -3.90
C GLY A 113 12.02 10.69 -3.64
N LEU A 114 10.87 10.95 -2.99
CA LEU A 114 10.34 12.31 -2.78
C LEU A 114 10.80 12.96 -1.47
N PHE A 115 10.88 12.18 -0.40
CA PHE A 115 11.06 12.66 0.97
C PHE A 115 12.27 12.01 1.65
N GLY A 116 13.02 11.17 0.93
CA GLY A 116 14.16 10.45 1.47
C GLY A 116 13.77 9.40 2.51
N PHE A 117 14.80 8.92 3.21
CA PHE A 117 14.65 7.87 4.21
C PHE A 117 13.81 8.30 5.43
N GLU A 118 13.84 9.59 5.79
CA GLU A 118 13.00 10.13 6.87
C GLU A 118 11.50 10.00 6.55
N GLY A 119 11.13 10.22 5.27
CA GLY A 119 9.75 9.99 4.79
C GLY A 119 9.27 8.55 5.02
N LEU A 120 10.17 7.57 4.85
CA LEU A 120 9.84 6.16 5.07
C LEU A 120 9.47 5.88 6.52
N GLN A 121 10.08 6.57 7.49
CA GLN A 121 9.76 6.38 8.91
C GLN A 121 8.32 6.80 9.22
N TYR A 122 7.88 7.93 8.70
CA TYR A 122 6.50 8.42 8.85
C TYR A 122 5.50 7.48 8.16
N PHE A 123 5.79 7.06 6.92
CA PHE A 123 4.94 6.13 6.19
C PHE A 123 4.98 4.71 6.77
N GLY A 124 6.05 4.33 7.47
CA GLY A 124 6.15 3.11 8.26
C GLY A 124 5.11 3.09 9.37
N MET A 125 5.06 4.15 10.18
CA MET A 125 4.04 4.29 11.23
C MET A 125 2.62 4.36 10.68
N PHE A 126 2.43 5.02 9.53
CA PHE A 126 1.15 5.02 8.83
C PHE A 126 0.77 3.61 8.34
N ASP A 127 1.73 2.82 7.84
CA ASP A 127 1.49 1.45 7.39
C ASP A 127 1.10 0.51 8.53
N VAL A 128 1.63 0.74 9.74
CA VAL A 128 1.18 0.02 10.95
C VAL A 128 -0.33 0.23 11.17
N GLY A 129 -0.82 1.46 11.02
CA GLY A 129 -2.26 1.73 11.12
C GLY A 129 -3.07 1.11 9.98
N ASN A 130 -2.54 1.16 8.75
CA ASN A 130 -3.11 0.50 7.57
C ASN A 130 -3.19 -1.04 7.74
N ALA A 131 -2.24 -1.66 8.43
CA ALA A 131 -2.25 -3.11 8.69
C ALA A 131 -3.49 -3.56 9.47
N PHE A 132 -3.97 -2.77 10.44
CA PHE A 132 -5.23 -3.07 11.13
C PHE A 132 -6.45 -3.03 10.21
N ILE A 133 -6.40 -2.22 9.15
CA ILE A 133 -7.47 -2.10 8.16
C ILE A 133 -7.43 -3.27 7.19
N VAL A 134 -6.25 -3.61 6.67
CA VAL A 134 -6.05 -4.72 5.76
C VAL A 134 -6.32 -6.06 6.45
N PHE A 135 -5.79 -6.29 7.65
CA PHE A 135 -5.93 -7.59 8.34
C PHE A 135 -7.16 -7.66 9.26
N GLY A 136 -7.63 -6.54 9.81
CA GLY A 136 -8.78 -6.50 10.72
C GLY A 136 -10.08 -6.18 10.00
N LEU A 137 -10.24 -4.92 9.55
CA LEU A 137 -11.49 -4.46 8.95
C LEU A 137 -11.87 -5.28 7.71
N SER A 138 -10.91 -5.52 6.81
CA SER A 138 -11.20 -6.25 5.57
C SER A 138 -11.60 -7.70 5.88
N TYR A 139 -10.97 -8.35 6.86
CA TYR A 139 -11.37 -9.70 7.31
C TYR A 139 -12.81 -9.73 7.82
N ILE A 140 -13.21 -8.73 8.62
CA ILE A 140 -14.59 -8.59 9.11
C ILE A 140 -15.58 -8.39 7.96
N ILE A 141 -15.22 -7.57 6.96
CA ILE A 141 -16.07 -7.33 5.79
C ILE A 141 -16.23 -8.60 4.94
N ALA A 142 -15.13 -9.34 4.71
CA ALA A 142 -15.17 -10.65 4.05
C ALA A 142 -16.17 -11.55 4.76
N GLY A 143 -15.98 -11.77 6.07
CA GLY A 143 -16.81 -12.64 6.90
C GLY A 143 -18.29 -12.24 6.95
N GLY A 144 -18.58 -10.94 7.00
CA GLY A 144 -19.94 -10.43 7.21
C GLY A 144 -20.77 -10.21 5.94
N VAL A 145 -20.12 -9.87 4.82
CA VAL A 145 -20.81 -9.46 3.58
C VAL A 145 -20.69 -10.51 2.48
N GLN A 146 -19.54 -11.15 2.28
CA GLN A 146 -19.35 -12.08 1.15
C GLN A 146 -20.03 -13.44 1.37
N TRP A 147 -20.25 -13.84 2.63
CA TRP A 147 -20.84 -15.15 2.99
C TRP A 147 -22.35 -15.09 3.30
N LYS A 148 -23.01 -13.98 2.98
CA LYS A 148 -24.48 -13.83 3.01
C LYS A 148 -25.03 -13.70 1.60
#